data_AF-L0AQ85-F1
#
_entry.id   AF-L0AQ85-F1
#
_cell.length_a   1.000
_cell.length_b   1.000
_cell.length_c   1.000
_cell.angle_alpha   90.00
_cell.angle_beta   90.00
_cell.angle_gamma   90.00
#
_symmetry.space_group_name_H-M   'P 1'
#
loop_
_entity.id
_entity.type
_entity.pdbx_description
1 polymer ?
#
loop_
_entity_poly.entity_id
_entity_poly.type
_entity_poly.pdbx_seq_one_letter_code
_entity_poly.pdbx_strand_id
1 'polypeptide(L)'
;IHTGESIVVAPSQTLSNREYNLLRTTAIKVIRHFGVVGECNIQYALNPHSEEYYIIEVNARLSRSSALASKATGYPLAYVAAKLALGTPLP
;
A
#
# COMPACT_ATOMS: atom_id res chain seq x y z
N ILE A 1 10.25 -15.33 1.86
CA ILE A 1 11.29 -14.33 2.21
C ILE A 1 10.55 -13.07 2.66
N HIS A 2 10.88 -12.53 3.83
CA HIS A 2 10.16 -11.39 4.37
C HIS A 2 10.42 -10.13 3.52
N THR A 3 9.43 -9.24 3.38
CA THR A 3 9.54 -8.05 2.51
C THR A 3 10.76 -7.17 2.83
N GLY A 4 11.11 -7.07 4.11
CA GLY A 4 12.29 -6.34 4.58
C GLY A 4 13.65 -7.00 4.32
N GLU A 5 13.68 -8.23 3.81
CA GLU A 5 14.88 -8.97 3.39
C GLU A 5 14.91 -9.18 1.87
N SER A 6 13.84 -8.81 1.17
CA SER A 6 13.73 -8.92 -0.28
C SER A 6 14.29 -7.67 -0.96
N ILE A 7 14.89 -7.85 -2.14
CA ILE A 7 15.10 -6.75 -3.07
C ILE A 7 13.74 -6.37 -3.64
N VAL A 8 13.41 -5.08 -3.55
CA VAL A 8 12.12 -4.54 -4.01
C VAL A 8 12.35 -3.38 -4.98
N VAL A 9 11.43 -3.22 -5.93
CA VAL A 9 11.44 -2.15 -6.93
C VAL A 9 10.11 -1.40 -6.92
N ALA A 10 10.13 -0.13 -7.31
CA ALA A 10 8.95 0.70 -7.48
C ALA A 10 9.02 1.46 -8.81
N PRO A 11 7.93 1.55 -9.60
CA PRO A 11 6.61 0.91 -9.38
C PRO A 11 6.61 -0.60 -9.72
N SER A 12 5.45 -1.25 -9.64
CA SER A 12 5.28 -2.65 -10.10
C SER A 12 5.59 -2.80 -11.58
N GLN A 13 6.33 -3.84 -11.97
CA GLN A 13 6.85 -4.02 -13.34
C GLN A 13 6.09 -5.07 -14.17
N THR A 14 5.50 -6.08 -13.52
CA THR A 14 4.97 -7.27 -14.20
C THR A 14 3.45 -7.43 -14.07
N LEU A 15 2.77 -6.43 -13.51
CA LEU A 15 1.32 -6.44 -13.41
C LEU A 15 0.71 -5.90 -14.70
N SER A 16 -0.28 -6.59 -15.23
CA SER A 16 -1.20 -6.02 -16.21
C SER A 16 -1.98 -4.86 -15.57
N ASN A 17 -2.52 -3.97 -16.41
CA ASN A 17 -3.37 -2.89 -15.94
C ASN A 17 -4.60 -3.41 -15.16
N ARG A 18 -5.11 -4.59 -15.53
CA ARG A 18 -6.26 -5.21 -14.87
C ARG A 18 -5.90 -5.68 -13.45
N GLU A 19 -4.80 -6.42 -13.29
CA GLU A 19 -4.34 -6.88 -11.98
C GLU A 19 -3.99 -5.71 -11.07
N TYR A 20 -3.30 -4.69 -11.59
CA TYR A 20 -2.97 -3.49 -10.81
C TYR A 20 -4.23 -2.81 -10.26
N ASN A 21 -5.26 -2.62 -11.09
CA ASN A 21 -6.50 -1.98 -10.66
C ASN A 21 -7.35 -2.88 -9.75
N LEU A 22 -7.30 -4.21 -9.91
CA LEU A 22 -7.91 -5.18 -9.00
C LEU A 22 -7.33 -5.06 -7.59
N LEU A 23 -5.99 -5.11 -7.46
CA LEU A 23 -5.31 -4.98 -6.17
C LEU A 23 -5.49 -3.58 -5.56
N ARG A 24 -5.42 -2.52 -6.36
CA ARG A 24 -5.66 -1.14 -5.91
C ARG A 24 -7.07 -0.96 -5.35
N THR A 25 -8.08 -1.42 -6.07
CA THR A 25 -9.49 -1.29 -5.67
C THR A 25 -9.75 -2.08 -4.38
N THR A 26 -9.18 -3.27 -4.29
CA THR A 26 -9.26 -4.12 -3.09
C THR A 26 -8.62 -3.44 -1.89
N ALA A 27 -7.44 -2.83 -2.06
CA ALA A 27 -6.76 -2.08 -1.00
C ALA A 27 -7.67 -0.99 -0.43
N ILE A 28 -8.25 -0.17 -1.30
CA ILE A 28 -9.14 0.92 -0.89
C ILE A 28 -10.38 0.38 -0.16
N LYS A 29 -10.97 -0.72 -0.62
CA LYS A 29 -12.14 -1.34 0.03
C LYS A 29 -11.80 -1.86 1.43
N VAL A 30 -10.69 -2.59 1.57
CA VAL A 30 -10.24 -3.17 2.83
C VAL A 30 -9.95 -2.09 3.86
N ILE A 31 -9.19 -1.06 3.48
CA ILE A 31 -8.81 0.03 4.39
C ILE A 31 -10.01 0.86 4.82
N ARG A 32 -10.97 1.11 3.92
CA ARG A 32 -12.26 1.74 4.27
C ARG A 32 -13.06 0.89 5.25
N HIS A 33 -13.10 -0.43 5.05
CA HIS A 33 -13.79 -1.33 5.95
C HIS A 33 -13.18 -1.34 7.37
N PHE A 34 -11.85 -1.23 7.48
CA PHE A 34 -11.16 -1.10 8.77
C PHE A 34 -11.25 0.30 9.40
N GLY A 35 -11.73 1.32 8.67
CA GLY A 35 -11.85 2.67 9.21
C GLY A 35 -10.52 3.36 9.52
N VAL A 36 -9.44 3.00 8.83
CA VAL A 36 -8.13 3.60 9.06
C VAL A 36 -8.12 5.05 8.55
N VAL A 37 -7.75 5.99 9.43
CA VAL A 37 -7.52 7.40 9.10
C VAL A 37 -6.04 7.71 9.30
N GLY A 38 -5.34 8.03 8.21
CA GLY A 38 -3.89 8.21 8.19
C GLY A 38 -3.24 7.42 7.05
N GLU A 39 -2.17 6.70 7.35
CA GLU A 39 -1.45 5.86 6.38
C GLU A 39 -1.41 4.40 6.85
N CYS A 40 -1.37 3.49 5.87
CA CYS A 40 -1.23 2.07 6.10
C CYS A 40 -0.48 1.40 4.95
N ASN A 41 0.10 0.23 5.23
CA ASN A 41 0.68 -0.65 4.24
C ASN A 41 -0.14 -1.95 4.15
N ILE A 42 -0.49 -2.38 2.94
CA ILE A 42 -1.17 -3.64 2.66
C ILE A 42 -0.28 -4.53 1.78
N GLN A 43 -0.28 -5.82 2.05
CA GLN A 43 0.53 -6.81 1.34
C GLN A 43 -0.33 -7.89 0.69
N TYR A 44 0.09 -8.33 -0.49
CA TYR A 44 -0.61 -9.30 -1.30
C TYR A 44 0.35 -10.41 -1.76
N ALA A 45 -0.21 -11.59 -2.02
CA ALA A 45 0.40 -12.60 -2.87
C ALA A 45 -0.50 -12.80 -4.09
N LEU A 46 0.02 -12.58 -5.29
CA LEU A 46 -0.67 -12.78 -6.56
C LEU A 46 -0.10 -14.02 -7.26
N ASN A 47 -0.96 -14.89 -7.77
CA ASN A 47 -0.56 -16.05 -8.56
C ASN A 47 0.05 -15.56 -9.90
N PRO A 48 1.26 -15.99 -10.30
CA PRO A 48 1.90 -15.52 -11.53
C PRO A 48 1.24 -16.02 -12.82
N HIS A 49 0.30 -16.97 -12.72
CA HIS A 49 -0.37 -17.61 -13.86
C HIS A 49 -1.89 -17.40 -13.87
N SER A 50 -2.44 -16.66 -12.89
CA SER A 50 -3.87 -16.35 -12.82
C SER A 50 -4.14 -15.07 -12.02
N GLU A 51 -5.38 -14.57 -12.02
CA GLU A 51 -5.78 -13.41 -11.22
C GLU A 51 -6.09 -13.76 -9.75
N GLU A 52 -5.79 -14.98 -9.32
CA GLU A 52 -5.98 -15.40 -7.93
C GLU A 52 -4.98 -14.69 -7.03
N TYR A 53 -5.48 -14.03 -5.98
CA TYR A 53 -4.64 -13.34 -5.01
C TYR A 53 -5.14 -13.52 -3.58
N TYR A 54 -4.22 -13.35 -2.64
CA TYR A 54 -4.46 -13.39 -1.21
C TYR A 54 -3.99 -12.09 -0.56
N ILE A 55 -4.76 -11.59 0.40
CA ILE A 55 -4.30 -10.52 1.30
C ILE A 55 -3.49 -11.18 2.40
N ILE A 56 -2.25 -10.75 2.59
CA ILE A 56 -1.35 -11.32 3.59
C ILE A 56 -1.53 -10.60 4.93
N GLU A 57 -1.42 -9.28 4.91
CA GLU A 57 -1.57 -8.45 6.11
C GLU A 57 -1.89 -6.99 5.78
N VAL A 58 -2.36 -6.27 6.79
CA VAL A 58 -2.48 -4.81 6.80
C VAL A 58 -1.77 -4.26 8.04
N ASN A 59 -0.83 -3.35 7.82
CA ASN A 59 -0.19 -2.56 8.85
C ASN A 59 -0.84 -1.17 8.89
N ALA A 60 -1.72 -0.92 9.85
CA ALA A 60 -2.41 0.37 10.04
C ALA A 60 -1.52 1.42 10.74
N ARG A 61 -0.33 1.64 10.18
CA ARG A 61 0.68 2.59 10.68
C ARG A 61 1.74 2.83 9.60
N LEU A 62 2.56 3.85 9.83
CA LEU A 62 3.81 4.03 9.10
C LEU A 62 4.71 2.80 9.24
N SER A 63 5.38 2.47 8.14
CA SER A 63 6.24 1.30 8.01
C SER A 63 7.56 1.67 7.32
N ARG A 64 8.53 0.74 7.33
CA ARG A 64 9.75 0.85 6.50
C ARG A 64 9.40 1.03 5.02
N SER A 65 8.36 0.34 4.54
CA SER A 65 7.83 0.47 3.17
C SER A 65 7.26 1.86 2.90
N SER A 66 6.61 2.49 3.89
CA SER A 66 6.09 3.86 3.77
C SER A 66 7.23 4.88 3.63
N ALA A 67 8.33 4.71 4.36
CA ALA A 67 9.52 5.55 4.23
C ALA A 67 10.17 5.38 2.85
N LEU A 68 10.32 4.14 2.38
CA LEU A 68 10.80 3.84 1.04
C LEU A 68 9.92 4.48 -0.04
N ALA A 69 8.60 4.31 0.05
CA ALA A 69 7.64 4.89 -0.89
C ALA A 69 7.69 6.43 -0.90
N SER A 70 7.85 7.06 0.26
CA SER A 70 7.99 8.51 0.36
C SER A 70 9.24 9.01 -0.37
N LYS A 71 10.35 8.26 -0.28
CA LYS A 71 11.60 8.59 -1.00
C LYS A 71 11.49 8.30 -2.49
N ALA A 72 10.88 7.19 -2.88
CA ALA A 72 10.71 6.80 -4.28
C ALA A 72 9.78 7.75 -5.05
N THR A 73 8.75 8.29 -4.39
CA THR A 73 7.73 9.13 -5.04
C THR A 73 7.91 10.64 -4.79
N GLY A 74 8.69 11.02 -3.78
CA GLY A 74 8.74 12.39 -3.27
C GLY A 74 7.51 12.80 -2.45
N TYR A 75 6.53 11.90 -2.24
CA TYR A 75 5.31 12.20 -1.48
C TYR A 75 5.52 11.96 0.03
N PRO A 76 5.38 12.96 0.90
CA PRO A 76 5.73 12.83 2.31
C PRO A 76 4.60 12.16 3.12
N LEU A 77 4.48 10.83 3.03
CA LEU A 77 3.38 10.06 3.62
C LEU A 77 3.20 10.31 5.12
N ALA A 78 4.28 10.34 5.90
CA ALA A 78 4.21 10.58 7.34
C ALA A 78 3.66 11.98 7.70
N TYR A 79 4.07 13.00 6.95
CA TYR A 79 3.58 14.37 7.15
C TYR A 79 2.09 14.49 6.82
N VAL A 80 1.68 13.86 5.72
CA VAL A 80 0.27 13.83 5.30
C VAL A 80 -0.58 13.04 6.30
N ALA A 81 -0.12 11.88 6.75
CA ALA A 81 -0.81 11.08 7.75
C ALA A 81 -1.02 11.85 9.06
N ALA A 82 -0.02 12.61 9.52
CA ALA A 82 -0.14 13.46 10.71
C ALA A 82 -1.20 14.57 10.53
N LYS A 83 -1.27 15.20 9.35
CA LYS A 83 -2.32 16.18 9.03
C LYS A 83 -3.72 15.55 9.01
N LEU A 84 -3.85 14.35 8.46
CA LEU A 84 -5.11 13.61 8.44
C LEU A 84 -5.57 13.27 9.86
N ALA A 85 -4.66 12.89 10.76
CA ALA A 85 -4.95 12.65 12.16
C ALA A 85 -5.43 13.91 12.92
N LEU A 86 -5.05 15.10 12.45
CA LEU A 86 -5.55 16.39 12.94
C LEU A 86 -6.86 16.84 12.27
N GLY A 87 -7.50 15.97 11.48
CA GLY A 87 -8.76 16.26 10.78
C GLY A 87 -8.61 17.14 9.54
N THR A 88 -7.38 17.39 9.07
CA THR A 88 -7.16 18.09 7.78
C THR A 88 -7.37 17.09 6.63
N PRO A 89 -8.41 17.26 5.78
CA PRO A 89 -8.66 16.33 4.69
C PRO A 89 -7.62 16.48 3.58
N LEU A 90 -7.44 15.41 2.79
CA LEU A 90 -6.86 15.54 1.46
C LEU A 90 -7.85 16.30 0.55
N PRO A 91 -7.38 17.08 -0.44
CA PRO A 91 -8.25 17.76 -1.41
C PRO A 91 -9.19 16.81 -2.16
#